data_AF-A0A3D1CL78-F1
#
_entry.id   AF-A0A3D1CL78-F1
#
_cell.length_a   1.000
_cell.length_b   1.000
_cell.length_c   1.000
_cell.angle_alpha   90.00
_cell.angle_beta   90.00
_cell.angle_gamma   90.00
#
_symmetry.space_group_name_H-M   'P 1'
#
loop_
_entity.id
_entity.type
_entity.pdbx_description
1 polymer ?
#
loop_
_entity_poly.entity_id
_entity_poly.type
_entity_poly.pdbx_seq_one_letter_code
_entity_poly.pdbx_strand_id
1 'polypeptide(L)'
;MAPKLIRSLALMAMFFMPIQASAVLKVEITGGSDSALPIAIVPFGAEGIKAPEDITSIIRNDLESTGRFAPLDNQDLVSRPTEQSQVNFADWRLLRSEGLVIGKISSQDG
;
A
#
# COMPACT_ATOMS: atom_id res chain seq x y z
N MET A 1 -48.45 -3.34 -42.53
CA MET A 1 -48.14 -4.40 -41.52
C MET A 1 -46.67 -4.41 -41.07
N ALA A 2 -45.73 -3.85 -41.83
CA ALA A 2 -44.29 -3.81 -41.54
C ALA A 2 -43.79 -2.97 -40.32
N PRO A 3 -44.39 -1.83 -39.91
CA PRO A 3 -43.75 -0.95 -38.92
C PRO A 3 -43.79 -1.51 -37.48
N LYS A 4 -44.76 -2.39 -37.18
CA LYS A 4 -44.84 -3.08 -35.88
C LYS A 4 -43.78 -4.17 -35.76
N LEU A 5 -43.47 -4.87 -36.86
CA LEU A 5 -42.43 -5.91 -36.93
C LEU A 5 -41.03 -5.33 -36.81
N ILE A 6 -40.78 -4.17 -37.44
CA ILE A 6 -39.50 -3.45 -37.31
C ILE A 6 -39.32 -2.95 -35.88
N ARG A 7 -40.39 -2.42 -35.25
CA ARG A 7 -40.37 -2.02 -33.84
C ARG A 7 -40.10 -3.19 -32.90
N SER A 8 -40.75 -4.34 -33.11
CA SER A 8 -40.50 -5.52 -32.28
C SER A 8 -39.09 -6.07 -32.46
N LEU A 9 -38.55 -6.03 -33.69
CA LEU A 9 -37.19 -6.50 -33.97
C LEU A 9 -36.13 -5.56 -33.37
N ALA A 10 -36.37 -4.24 -33.40
CA ALA A 10 -35.50 -3.26 -32.75
C ALA A 10 -35.51 -3.41 -31.21
N LEU A 11 -36.69 -3.65 -30.61
CA LEU A 11 -36.83 -3.94 -29.18
C LEU A 11 -36.11 -5.25 -28.80
N MET A 12 -36.22 -6.28 -29.63
CA MET A 12 -35.52 -7.54 -29.43
C MET A 12 -34.00 -7.33 -29.49
N ALA A 13 -33.49 -6.61 -30.49
CA ALA A 13 -32.06 -6.33 -30.64
C ALA A 13 -31.48 -5.54 -29.46
N MET A 14 -32.26 -4.61 -28.89
CA MET A 14 -31.86 -3.85 -27.72
C MET A 14 -31.68 -4.73 -26.46
N PHE A 15 -32.38 -5.86 -26.38
CA PHE A 15 -32.28 -6.80 -25.26
C PHE A 15 -31.01 -7.68 -25.31
N PHE A 16 -30.42 -7.85 -26.49
CA PHE A 16 -29.22 -8.67 -26.69
C PHE A 16 -27.92 -7.87 -26.63
N MET A 17 -27.95 -6.59 -26.22
CA MET A 17 -26.74 -5.78 -26.16
C MET A 17 -25.91 -6.14 -24.91
N PRO A 18 -24.65 -6.58 -25.07
CA PRO A 18 -23.83 -6.96 -23.93
C PRO A 18 -23.44 -5.72 -23.12
N ILE A 19 -23.66 -5.77 -21.80
CA ILE A 19 -23.21 -4.74 -20.87
C ILE A 19 -21.76 -5.06 -20.51
N GLN A 20 -20.82 -4.18 -20.88
CA GLN A 20 -19.43 -4.31 -20.46
C GLN A 20 -19.32 -3.97 -18.95
N ALA A 21 -19.19 -5.00 -18.11
CA ALA A 21 -18.91 -4.83 -16.70
C ALA A 21 -17.38 -4.73 -16.49
N SER A 22 -16.90 -3.56 -16.06
CA SER A 22 -15.51 -3.41 -15.61
C SER A 22 -15.41 -3.89 -14.16
N ALA A 23 -14.89 -5.09 -13.96
CA ALA A 23 -14.56 -5.59 -12.64
C ALA A 23 -13.23 -4.98 -12.17
N VAL A 24 -13.28 -3.78 -11.58
CA VAL A 24 -12.16 -3.30 -10.76
C VAL A 24 -12.14 -4.14 -9.50
N LEU A 25 -11.11 -4.97 -9.37
CA LEU A 25 -10.84 -5.71 -8.14
C LEU A 25 -10.42 -4.70 -7.06
N LYS A 26 -11.38 -4.29 -6.23
CA LYS A 26 -11.11 -3.53 -5.00
C LYS A 26 -11.02 -4.54 -3.85
N VAL A 27 -9.79 -4.87 -3.46
CA VAL A 27 -9.55 -5.68 -2.26
C VAL A 27 -9.73 -4.77 -1.05
N GLU A 28 -10.88 -4.90 -0.36
CA GLU A 28 -11.15 -4.24 0.91
C GLU A 28 -10.98 -5.29 2.02
N ILE A 29 -9.95 -5.15 2.84
CA ILE A 29 -9.68 -6.10 3.93
C ILE A 29 -10.63 -5.81 5.09
N THR A 30 -11.79 -6.46 5.10
CA THR A 30 -12.78 -6.42 6.19
C THR A 30 -12.48 -7.52 7.21
N GLY A 31 -11.38 -7.39 7.96
CA GLY A 31 -10.93 -8.50 8.82
C GLY A 31 -9.86 -8.20 9.87
N GLY A 32 -9.72 -6.97 10.35
CA GLY A 32 -8.88 -6.68 11.52
C GLY A 32 -9.69 -6.80 12.81
N SER A 33 -9.76 -8.00 13.40
CA SER A 33 -10.06 -8.13 14.84
C SER A 33 -8.73 -8.21 15.58
N ASP A 34 -8.59 -7.37 16.60
CA ASP A 34 -7.43 -7.11 17.46
C ASP A 34 -6.35 -6.19 16.84
N SER A 35 -6.14 -5.03 17.46
CA SER A 35 -5.39 -3.85 17.02
C SER A 35 -4.19 -4.13 16.10
N ALA A 36 -4.16 -3.49 14.91
CA ALA A 36 -3.01 -3.51 14.01
C ALA A 36 -1.71 -3.15 14.75
N LEU A 37 -0.64 -3.89 14.47
CA LEU A 37 0.64 -3.82 15.18
C LEU A 37 1.36 -2.49 14.87
N PRO A 38 1.63 -1.62 15.86
CA PRO A 38 2.37 -0.39 15.63
C PRO A 38 3.80 -0.67 15.15
N ILE A 39 4.19 -0.10 14.02
CA ILE A 39 5.53 -0.33 13.42
C ILE A 39 6.15 0.99 12.95
N ALA A 40 7.40 1.23 13.32
CA ALA A 40 8.18 2.36 12.82
C ALA A 40 8.90 1.98 11.53
N ILE A 41 8.66 2.70 10.45
CA ILE A 41 9.33 2.51 9.17
C ILE A 41 10.14 3.78 8.89
N VAL A 42 11.45 3.69 9.03
CA VAL A 42 12.36 4.82 8.86
C VAL A 42 12.69 4.99 7.38
N PRO A 43 12.75 6.24 6.86
CA PRO A 43 13.23 6.51 5.51
C PRO A 43 14.58 5.84 5.24
N PHE A 44 14.63 4.99 4.22
CA PHE A 44 15.84 4.26 3.88
C PHE A 44 16.94 5.24 3.47
N GLY A 45 18.14 5.06 4.04
CA GLY A 45 19.31 5.84 3.66
C GLY A 45 19.73 5.49 2.23
N ALA A 46 20.23 6.46 1.47
CA ALA A 46 20.83 6.20 0.16
C ALA A 46 22.26 6.76 0.15
N GLU A 47 23.25 5.88 0.01
CA GLU A 47 24.67 6.25 0.08
C GLU A 47 25.13 6.88 -1.24
N GLY A 48 24.83 8.17 -1.43
CA GLY A 48 25.29 8.93 -2.60
C GLY A 48 24.54 8.62 -3.90
N ILE A 49 23.51 7.79 -3.85
CA ILE A 49 22.72 7.38 -5.00
C ILE A 49 21.31 7.93 -4.86
N LYS A 50 20.71 8.35 -5.97
CA LYS A 50 19.27 8.62 -6.00
C LYS A 50 18.53 7.30 -6.20
N ALA A 51 17.85 6.83 -5.17
CA ALA A 51 16.96 5.69 -5.31
C ALA A 51 15.93 5.97 -6.42
N PRO A 52 15.70 5.01 -7.35
CA PRO A 52 14.74 5.20 -8.44
C PRO A 52 13.30 5.31 -7.94
N GLU A 53 13.00 4.68 -6.79
CA GLU A 53 11.69 4.65 -6.16
C GLU A 53 11.80 4.95 -4.67
N ASP A 54 10.71 5.43 -4.07
CA ASP A 54 10.61 5.58 -2.61
C ASP A 54 10.28 4.25 -1.96
N ILE A 55 11.34 3.47 -1.70
CA ILE A 55 11.26 2.16 -1.04
C ILE A 55 10.54 2.24 0.31
N THR A 56 10.70 3.34 1.04
CA THR A 56 10.03 3.55 2.34
C THR A 56 8.52 3.58 2.18
N SER A 57 8.03 4.32 1.18
CA SER A 57 6.60 4.41 0.88
C SER A 57 6.04 3.09 0.36
N ILE A 58 6.81 2.34 -0.43
CA ILE A 58 6.39 1.00 -0.91
C ILE A 58 6.20 0.05 0.28
N ILE A 59 7.21 -0.08 1.15
CA ILE A 59 7.13 -0.95 2.33
C ILE A 59 5.98 -0.54 3.25
N ARG A 60 5.79 0.77 3.45
CA ARG A 60 4.66 1.30 4.24
C ARG A 60 3.32 0.86 3.67
N ASN A 61 3.10 1.10 2.37
CA ASN A 61 1.84 0.78 1.70
C ASN A 61 1.57 -0.73 1.73
N ASP A 62 2.58 -1.56 1.49
CA ASP A 62 2.44 -3.01 1.53
C ASP A 62 2.02 -3.49 2.92
N LEU A 63 2.71 -3.04 3.98
CA LEU A 63 2.41 -3.44 5.35
C LEU A 63 1.03 -2.95 5.81
N GLU A 64 0.69 -1.69 5.53
CA GLU A 64 -0.61 -1.10 5.84
C GLU A 64 -1.74 -1.82 5.11
N SER A 65 -1.54 -2.17 3.83
CA SER A 65 -2.53 -2.87 3.01
C SER A 65 -2.94 -4.24 3.58
N THR A 66 -2.09 -4.87 4.39
CA THR A 66 -2.41 -6.16 5.03
C THR A 66 -3.43 -6.04 6.17
N GLY A 67 -3.64 -4.84 6.70
CA GLY A 67 -4.44 -4.60 7.91
C GLY A 67 -3.80 -5.14 9.20
N ARG A 68 -2.62 -5.75 9.13
CA ARG A 68 -1.91 -6.31 10.30
C ARG A 68 -0.99 -5.31 11.00
N PHE A 69 -0.58 -4.25 10.28
CA PHE A 69 0.38 -3.27 10.76
C PHE A 69 -0.22 -1.86 10.74
N ALA A 70 0.18 -1.04 11.69
CA ALA A 70 -0.13 0.38 11.78
C ALA A 70 1.19 1.17 11.71
N PRO A 71 1.67 1.55 10.51
CA PRO A 71 2.88 2.34 10.37
C PRO A 71 2.75 3.70 11.07
N LEU A 72 3.74 4.08 11.87
CA LEU A 72 3.78 5.42 12.49
C LEU A 72 3.94 6.51 11.43
N ASP A 73 3.37 7.69 11.66
CA ASP A 73 3.58 8.82 10.75
C ASP A 73 5.05 9.26 10.74
N ASN A 74 5.54 9.70 9.57
CA ASN A 74 6.94 10.11 9.41
C ASN A 74 7.36 11.28 10.33
N GLN A 75 6.39 12.09 10.76
CA GLN A 75 6.57 13.19 11.70
C GLN A 75 6.71 12.72 13.16
N ASP A 76 6.23 11.52 13.47
CA ASP A 76 6.24 10.96 14.83
C ASP A 76 7.51 10.14 15.10
N LEU A 77 8.36 9.94 14.08
CA LEU A 77 9.63 9.22 14.22
C LEU A 77 10.61 10.03 15.08
N VAL A 78 11.08 9.41 16.17
CA VAL A 78 12.07 9.99 17.12
C VAL A 78 13.46 10.20 16.52
N SER A 79 13.83 9.40 15.52
CA SER A 79 15.13 9.47 14.86
C SER A 79 15.06 8.79 13.48
N ARG A 80 16.13 8.93 12.68
CA ARG A 80 16.23 8.33 11.35
C ARG A 80 17.50 7.48 11.17
N PRO A 81 17.66 6.38 11.93
CA PRO A 81 18.80 5.49 11.81
C PRO A 81 18.74 4.73 10.48
N THR A 82 19.89 4.59 9.82
CA THR A 82 20.06 3.79 8.61
C THR A 82 20.90 2.54 8.88
N GLU A 83 21.48 2.43 10.07
CA GLU A 83 22.22 1.26 10.58
C GLU A 83 21.71 0.84 11.95
N GLN A 84 21.83 -0.45 12.27
CA GLN A 84 21.47 -0.97 13.58
C GLN A 84 22.29 -0.31 14.72
N SER A 85 23.55 0.02 14.47
CA SER A 85 24.45 0.70 15.40
C SER A 85 23.92 2.07 15.86
N GLN A 86 23.08 2.71 15.06
CA GLN A 86 22.50 4.03 15.32
C GLN A 86 21.16 3.95 16.08
N VAL A 87 20.62 2.74 16.30
CA VAL A 87 19.30 2.53 16.90
C VAL A 87 19.39 2.61 18.42
N ASN A 88 18.70 3.58 19.00
CA ASN A 88 18.37 3.57 20.42
C ASN A 88 16.97 2.96 20.65
N PHE A 89 16.91 1.69 21.02
CA PHE A 89 15.64 0.97 21.23
C PHE A 89 14.77 1.56 22.36
N ALA A 90 15.35 2.31 23.30
CA ALA A 90 14.57 2.94 24.36
C ALA A 90 13.58 3.97 23.78
N ASP A 91 14.02 4.77 22.80
CA ASP A 91 13.21 5.84 22.22
C ASP A 91 12.01 5.28 21.43
N TRP A 92 12.21 4.17 20.72
CA TRP A 92 11.16 3.49 19.95
C TRP A 92 10.10 2.81 20.84
N ARG A 93 10.52 2.31 22.01
CA ARG A 93 9.58 1.75 23.00
C ARG A 93 8.67 2.82 23.61
N LEU A 94 9.15 4.07 23.73
CA LEU A 94 8.32 5.19 24.20
C LEU A 94 7.21 5.54 23.20
N LEU A 95 7.46 5.37 21.89
CA LEU A 95 6.45 5.49 20.84
C LEU A 95 5.46 4.32 20.78
N ARG A 96 5.59 3.34 21.68
CA ARG A 96 4.85 2.06 21.66
C ARG A 96 4.97 1.32 20.33
N SER A 97 6.08 1.54 19.62
CA SER A 97 6.37 0.79 18.42
C SER A 97 6.81 -0.61 18.79
N GLU A 98 6.15 -1.62 18.23
CA GLU A 98 6.46 -3.04 18.47
C GLU A 98 7.45 -3.60 17.46
N GLY A 99 7.71 -2.86 16.37
CA GLY A 99 8.71 -3.19 15.37
C GLY A 99 9.38 -1.96 14.78
N LEU A 100 10.62 -2.12 14.34
CA LEU A 100 11.39 -1.07 13.67
C LEU A 100 11.98 -1.61 12.37
N VAL A 101 11.68 -0.93 11.26
CA VAL A 101 12.25 -1.19 9.94
C VAL A 101 13.20 -0.05 9.60
N ILE A 102 14.45 -0.40 9.36
CA ILE A 102 15.51 0.50 8.91
C ILE A 102 16.22 -0.15 7.73
N GLY A 103 16.91 0.65 6.93
CA GLY A 103 17.75 0.09 5.89
C GLY A 103 18.49 1.14 5.09
N LYS A 104 19.24 0.62 4.13
CA LYS A 104 20.06 1.39 3.20
C LYS A 104 19.88 0.90 1.79
N ILE A 105 20.06 1.80 0.86
CA ILE A 105 20.10 1.55 -0.57
C ILE A 105 21.54 1.85 -1.01
N SER A 106 22.19 0.81 -1.53
CA SER A 106 23.53 0.88 -2.12
C SER A 106 23.45 0.34 -3.54
N SER A 107 24.21 0.94 -4.44
CA SER A 107 24.47 0.35 -5.76
C SER A 107 25.35 -0.86 -5.51
N GLN A 108 24.85 -2.04 -5.84
CA GLN A 108 25.70 -3.21 -5.97
C GLN A 108 26.38 -3.09 -7.33
N ASP A 109 27.39 -2.23 -7.41
CA ASP A 109 28.30 -2.25 -8.55
C ASP A 109 29.18 -3.50 -8.42
N GLY A 110 29.19 -4.32 -9.47
CA GLY A 110 30.19 -5.36 -9.70
C GLY A 110 31.47 -4.78 -10.26
#